data_AF-A0A4P7SRW6-F1
#
_entry.id   AF-A0A4P7SRW6-F1
#
_cell.length_a   1.000
_cell.length_b   1.000
_cell.length_c   1.000
_cell.angle_alpha   90.00
_cell.angle_beta   90.00
_cell.angle_gamma   90.00
#
_symmetry.space_group_name_H-M   'P 1'
#
loop_
_entity.id
_entity.type
_entity.pdbx_description
1 polymer ?
#
loop_
_entity_poly.entity_id
_entity_poly.type
_entity_poly.pdbx_seq_one_letter_code
_entity_poly.pdbx_strand_id
1 'polypeptide(L)' 'MNAVAAGFRGLAEYLGGVLGADAYKKYLEHHAASGHTGPPMTEREFWRDRNDRQDSNPQGRCC' A
#
# COMPACT_ATOMS: atom_id res chain seq x y z
N MET A 1 -10.54 31.90 -7.41
CA MET A 1 -10.67 30.65 -8.21
C MET A 1 -9.53 29.70 -7.82
N ASN A 2 -9.52 29.08 -6.63
CA ASN A 2 -8.41 28.20 -6.21
C ASN A 2 -8.83 27.03 -5.30
N ALA A 3 -10.05 27.02 -4.77
CA ALA A 3 -10.54 25.96 -3.89
C ALA A 3 -10.64 24.60 -4.60
N VAL A 4 -10.98 24.62 -5.89
CA VAL A 4 -11.08 23.41 -6.72
C VAL A 4 -9.69 22.77 -6.91
N ALA A 5 -8.65 23.58 -7.18
CA ALA A 5 -7.28 23.09 -7.34
C ALA A 5 -6.69 22.50 -6.04
N ALA A 6 -7.02 23.07 -4.87
CA ALA A 6 -6.62 22.53 -3.58
C ALA A 6 -7.31 21.18 -3.28
N GLY A 7 -8.59 21.04 -3.61
CA GLY A 7 -9.35 19.80 -3.44
C GLY A 7 -8.82 18.64 -4.30
N PHE A 8 -8.45 18.91 -5.56
CA PHE A 8 -7.84 17.91 -6.43
C PHE A 8 -6.46 17.44 -5.95
N ARG A 9 -5.67 18.31 -5.34
CA ARG A 9 -4.36 17.95 -4.79
C ARG A 9 -4.49 17.05 -3.56
N GLY A 10 -5.41 17.39 -2.65
CA GLY A 10 -5.74 16.54 -1.50
C GLY A 10 -6.32 15.19 -1.91
N LEU A 11 -7.16 15.16 -2.95
CA LEU A 11 -7.68 13.89 -3.49
C LEU A 11 -6.61 13.07 -4.21
N ALA A 12 -5.66 13.70 -4.92
CA ALA A 12 -4.54 13.01 -5.57
C ALA A 12 -3.50 12.49 -4.56
N GLU A 13 -3.24 13.23 -3.47
CA GLU A 13 -2.43 12.74 -2.35
C GLU A 13 -3.14 11.62 -1.59
N TYR A 14 -4.44 11.75 -1.37
CA TYR A 14 -5.27 10.72 -0.77
C TYR A 14 -5.33 9.47 -1.64
N LEU A 15 -5.60 9.60 -2.94
CA LEU A 15 -5.60 8.48 -3.89
C LEU A 15 -4.19 7.92 -4.07
N GLY A 16 -3.14 8.74 -4.06
CA GLY A 16 -1.74 8.30 -4.10
C GLY A 16 -1.34 7.50 -2.85
N GLY A 17 -1.82 7.92 -1.67
CA GLY A 17 -1.69 7.18 -0.43
C GLY A 17 -2.54 5.92 -0.41
N VAL A 18 -3.77 5.97 -0.93
CA VAL A 18 -4.73 4.86 -0.89
C VAL A 18 -4.44 3.78 -1.94
N LEU A 19 -3.94 4.13 -3.14
CA LEU A 19 -3.73 3.17 -4.24
C LEU A 19 -2.34 2.52 -4.29
N GLY A 20 -1.30 3.05 -3.65
CA GLY A 20 0.03 2.45 -3.82
C GLY A 20 1.09 2.84 -2.80
N ALA A 21 1.28 4.13 -2.53
CA ALA A 21 2.48 4.57 -1.80
C ALA A 21 2.45 4.27 -0.30
N ASP A 22 1.27 4.16 0.32
CA ASP A 22 1.13 3.99 1.77
C ASP A 22 1.12 2.51 2.22
N ALA A 23 1.13 1.57 1.27
CA ALA A 23 1.07 0.15 1.59
C ALA A 23 2.29 -0.31 2.42
N TYR A 24 3.48 0.16 2.04
CA TYR A 24 4.71 -0.16 2.76
C TYR A 24 4.77 0.51 4.14
N LYS A 25 4.31 1.77 4.24
CA LYS A 25 4.24 2.49 5.52
C LYS A 25 3.26 1.82 6.49
N LYS A 26 2.08 1.42 6.03
CA LYS A 26 1.12 0.62 6.82
C LYS A 26 1.70 -0.72 7.25
N TYR A 27 2.49 -1.37 6.39
CA TYR A 27 3.21 -2.59 6.76
C TYR A 27 4.21 -2.34 7.89
N LEU A 28 4.99 -1.25 7.84
CA LEU A 28 5.93 -0.89 8.91
C LEU A 28 5.23 -0.57 10.22
N GLU A 29 4.14 0.20 10.17
CA GLU A 29 3.30 0.49 11.35
C GLU A 29 2.71 -0.79 11.95
N HIS A 30 2.21 -1.70 11.11
CA HIS A 30 1.72 -3.00 11.54
C HIS A 30 2.83 -3.87 12.11
N HIS A 31 4.00 -3.92 11.48
CA HIS A 31 5.15 -4.67 11.96
C HIS A 31 5.62 -4.18 13.33
N ALA A 32 5.66 -2.86 13.52
CA ALA A 32 5.97 -2.24 14.80
C ALA A 32 4.90 -2.53 15.87
N ALA A 33 3.62 -2.44 15.52
CA ALA A 33 2.50 -2.73 16.42
C ALA A 33 2.38 -4.21 16.80
N SER A 34 2.70 -5.11 15.87
CA SER A 34 2.65 -6.56 16.05
C SER A 34 3.82 -7.10 16.89
N GLY A 35 4.79 -6.25 17.26
CA GLY A 35 5.88 -6.61 18.17
C GLY A 35 6.85 -7.65 17.60
N HIS A 36 6.99 -7.72 16.28
CA HIS A 36 7.95 -8.62 15.65
C HIS A 36 9.39 -8.20 16.01
N THR A 37 10.15 -9.13 16.56
CA THR A 37 11.55 -8.93 16.98
C THR A 37 12.56 -8.94 15.82
N GLY A 38 12.12 -9.26 14.60
CA GLY A 38 12.95 -9.33 13.40
C GLY A 38 13.00 -8.00 12.62
N PRO A 39 13.97 -7.81 11.73
CA PRO A 39 13.96 -6.67 10.82
C PRO A 39 12.76 -6.76 9.87
N PRO A 40 12.05 -5.65 9.60
CA PRO A 40 10.97 -5.63 8.62
C PRO A 40 11.52 -5.91 7.22
N MET A 41 10.68 -6.44 6.35
CA MET A 41 11.00 -6.64 4.94
C MET A 41 11.36 -5.31 4.27
N THR A 42 12.26 -5.36 3.30
CA THR A 42 12.54 -4.19 2.45
C THR A 42 11.34 -3.88 1.57
N GLU A 43 11.23 -2.63 1.10
CA GLU A 43 10.14 -2.19 0.23
C GLU A 43 10.00 -3.08 -1.02
N ARG A 44 11.12 -3.45 -1.64
CA ARG A 44 11.13 -4.33 -2.82
C ARG A 44 10.59 -5.73 -2.50
N GLU A 45 10.94 -6.30 -1.36
CA GLU A 45 10.46 -7.61 -0.93
C GLU A 45 8.96 -7.57 -0.63
N PHE A 46 8.49 -6.51 0.02
CA PHE A 46 7.08 -6.27 0.28
C PHE A 46 6.27 -6.23 -1.02
N TRP A 47 6.73 -5.49 -2.03
CA TRP A 47 6.05 -5.41 -3.32
C TRP A 47 6.09 -6.71 -4.11
N ARG A 48 7.21 -7.43 -4.09
CA ARG A 48 7.32 -8.76 -4.72
C ARG A 48 6.34 -9.74 -4.09
N ASP A 49 6.37 -9.87 -2.76
CA ASP A 49 5.50 -10.77 -2.00
C ASP A 49 4.01 -10.41 -2.17
N ARG A 50 3.68 -9.12 -2.27
CA ARG A 50 2.33 -8.67 -2.60
C ARG A 50 1.91 -9.09 -4.01
N ASN A 51 2.77 -8.87 -5.02
CA ASN A 51 2.49 -9.28 -6.39
C ASN A 51 2.37 -10.81 -6.51
N ASP A 52 3.27 -11.56 -5.88
CA ASP A 52 3.25 -13.03 -5.89
C ASP A 52 1.95 -13.57 -5.29
N ARG A 53 1.42 -12.96 -4.22
CA ARG A 53 0.10 -13.33 -3.66
C ARG A 53 -1.06 -12.99 -4.60
N GLN A 54 -0.99 -11.89 -5.34
CA GLN A 54 -2.02 -11.54 -6.33
C GLN A 54 -1.97 -12.47 -7.55
N ASP A 55 -0.78 -12.86 -7.98
CA ASP A 55 -0.56 -13.78 -9.09
C ASP A 55 -0.97 -15.22 -8.72
N SER A 56 -0.60 -15.67 -7.52
CA SER A 56 -0.89 -17.03 -7.02
C SER A 56 -2.34 -17.23 -6.57
N ASN A 57 -3.04 -16.15 -6.22
CA ASN A 57 -4.46 -16.21 -5.83
C ASN A 57 -5.28 -15.19 -6.64
N PRO A 58 -5.57 -15.48 -7.92
CA PRO A 58 -6.47 -14.68 -8.72
C PRO A 58 -7.90 -14.89 -8.20
N GLN A 59 -8.26 -14.19 -7.14
CA GLN A 59 -9.63 -14.10 -6.62
C GLN A 59 -10.49 -13.45 -7.70
N GLY A 60 -11.05 -14.27 -8.60
CA GLY A 60 -11.77 -13.78 -9.78
C GLY A 60 -11.79 -14.70 -10.99
N ARG A 61 -11.33 -15.97 -10.91
CA ARG A 61 -11.62 -16.97 -11.95
C ARG A 61 -12.81 -17.85 -11.57
N CYS A 62 -13.96 -17.22 -11.31
CA CYS A 62 -15.24 -17.91 -11.47
C CYS A 62 -15.87 -17.45 -12.79
N CYS A 63 -15.34 -17.95 -13.89
CA CYS A 63 -15.93 -18.01 -15.23
C CYS A 63 -15.08 -19.01 -16.04
#